data_AF-B8HZ04-F1
#
_entry.id   AF-B8HZ04-F1
#
_cell.length_a   1.000
_cell.length_b   1.000
_cell.length_c   1.000
_cell.angle_alpha   90.00
_cell.angle_beta   90.00
_cell.angle_gamma   90.00
#
_symmetry.space_group_name_H-M   'P 1'
#
loop_
_entity.id
_entity.type
_entity.pdbx_description
1 polymer ?
#
loop_
_entity_poly.entity_id
_entity_poly.type
_entity_poly.pdbx_seq_one_letter_code
_entity_poly.pdbx_strand_id
1 'polypeptide(L)'
;MDQVKRCHGTRFPCFPALLALTFTISIVAPAVPSSAASDQQAPLTQNIEAGLQQALQEGRIKEQSALHLAVKALLSQLAQGASLETAAQASGLFVEVASQLAQQGKALLPMSAGKSQPVNSKIQQKNKPFQQAVLTQLPAQKGQVMGKPSANAHTLANALVRGLAVANRTGEIGYRDDLSFQVQNVVRYLRRGNTLERAVQSTRISRQTVDRLLVLGGYRAGQ
;
A
#
# COMPACT_ATOMS: atom_id res chain seq x y z
N MET A 1 -6.11 -2.67 -64.46
CA MET A 1 -7.11 -3.72 -64.69
C MET A 1 -6.78 -4.85 -63.73
N ASP A 2 -7.52 -5.24 -62.71
CA ASP A 2 -8.83 -4.88 -62.15
C ASP A 2 -8.79 -5.38 -60.69
N GLN A 3 -9.15 -4.55 -59.70
CA GLN A 3 -10.37 -4.69 -58.87
C GLN A 3 -10.62 -6.11 -58.34
N VAL A 4 -10.72 -6.25 -57.00
CA VAL A 4 -11.76 -6.96 -56.21
C VAL A 4 -11.21 -7.17 -54.79
N LYS A 5 -11.90 -7.02 -53.65
CA LYS A 5 -13.08 -6.29 -53.18
C LYS A 5 -13.13 -6.62 -51.67
N ARG A 6 -13.36 -5.62 -50.81
CA ARG A 6 -13.53 -5.80 -49.36
C ARG A 6 -14.81 -6.59 -49.07
N CYS A 7 -14.78 -7.46 -48.06
CA CYS A 7 -15.98 -7.84 -47.31
C CYS A 7 -15.70 -7.80 -45.80
N HIS A 8 -16.34 -6.83 -45.14
CA HIS A 8 -16.69 -6.85 -43.72
C HIS A 8 -17.70 -7.98 -43.46
N GLY A 9 -17.59 -8.66 -42.31
CA GLY A 9 -18.55 -9.67 -41.88
C GLY A 9 -18.43 -9.96 -40.39
N THR A 10 -19.11 -9.14 -39.60
CA THR A 10 -19.30 -9.28 -38.15
C THR A 10 -20.03 -10.58 -37.80
N ARG A 11 -19.38 -11.48 -37.08
CA ARG A 11 -20.03 -12.63 -36.42
C ARG A 11 -20.35 -12.24 -34.97
N PHE A 12 -21.58 -11.80 -34.73
CA PHE A 12 -22.18 -11.80 -33.39
C PHE A 12 -22.89 -13.15 -33.17
N PRO A 13 -22.57 -13.93 -32.14
CA PRO A 13 -23.40 -15.05 -31.74
C PRO A 13 -24.62 -14.55 -30.95
N CYS A 14 -25.81 -14.86 -31.45
CA CYS A 14 -27.06 -14.86 -30.71
C CYS A 14 -26.92 -15.73 -29.45
N PHE A 15 -27.07 -15.14 -28.26
CA PHE A 15 -27.34 -15.89 -27.04
C PHE A 15 -28.86 -15.93 -26.80
N PRO A 16 -29.44 -17.12 -26.56
CA PRO A 16 -30.86 -17.25 -26.29
C PRO A 16 -31.19 -16.70 -24.91
N ALA A 17 -32.32 -15.99 -24.84
CA ALA A 17 -32.95 -15.54 -23.62
C ALA A 17 -33.31 -16.75 -22.73
N LEU A 18 -32.55 -16.96 -21.67
CA LEU A 18 -32.86 -17.90 -20.61
C LEU A 18 -33.66 -17.16 -19.53
N LEU A 19 -34.90 -17.62 -19.32
CA LEU A 19 -35.77 -17.25 -18.21
C LEU A 19 -35.00 -17.34 -16.88
N ALA A 20 -34.80 -16.21 -16.21
CA ALA A 20 -34.34 -16.18 -14.83
C ALA A 20 -35.53 -16.46 -13.91
N LEU A 21 -35.63 -17.70 -13.43
CA LEU A 21 -36.48 -18.08 -12.31
C LEU A 21 -35.99 -17.28 -11.07
N THR A 22 -36.78 -16.31 -10.61
CA THR A 22 -36.52 -15.62 -9.35
C THR A 22 -36.86 -16.55 -8.19
N PHE A 23 -35.88 -17.34 -7.74
CA PHE A 23 -35.97 -18.12 -6.53
C PHE A 23 -35.72 -17.18 -5.33
N THR A 24 -36.79 -16.68 -4.73
CA THR A 24 -36.76 -16.01 -3.43
C THR A 24 -36.51 -17.05 -2.35
N ILE A 25 -35.23 -17.34 -2.09
CA ILE A 25 -34.83 -18.14 -0.93
C ILE A 25 -34.93 -17.20 0.29
N SER A 26 -36.05 -17.26 1.01
CA SER A 26 -36.16 -16.72 2.36
C SER A 26 -35.28 -17.56 3.28
N ILE A 27 -34.02 -17.15 3.42
CA ILE A 27 -33.11 -17.70 4.44
C ILE A 27 -33.58 -17.12 5.78
N VAL A 28 -34.41 -17.86 6.49
CA VAL A 28 -34.67 -17.64 7.91
C VAL A 28 -33.37 -18.01 8.63
N ALA A 29 -32.54 -17.01 8.89
CA ALA A 29 -31.32 -17.18 9.68
C ALA A 29 -31.70 -17.60 11.11
N PRO A 30 -31.14 -18.69 11.65
CA PRO A 30 -31.34 -19.04 13.05
C PRO A 30 -30.74 -17.93 13.91
N ALA A 31 -31.59 -17.26 14.67
CA ALA A 31 -31.18 -16.31 15.70
C ALA A 31 -30.46 -17.08 16.81
N VAL A 32 -29.14 -17.27 16.65
CA VAL A 32 -28.28 -17.78 17.71
C VAL A 32 -28.16 -16.65 18.75
N PRO A 33 -28.53 -16.89 20.02
CA PRO A 33 -28.43 -15.89 21.08
C PRO A 33 -26.94 -15.57 21.34
N SER A 34 -26.48 -14.47 20.74
CA SER A 34 -25.11 -13.96 20.80
C SER A 34 -24.86 -13.15 22.08
N SER A 35 -25.21 -13.72 23.25
CA SER A 35 -25.20 -12.99 24.52
C SER A 35 -23.88 -13.07 25.31
N ALA A 36 -22.87 -13.81 24.83
CA ALA A 36 -21.60 -13.98 25.56
C ALA A 36 -20.38 -13.30 24.89
N ALA A 37 -20.51 -12.76 23.68
CA ALA A 37 -19.40 -12.11 22.97
C ALA A 37 -19.24 -10.62 23.30
N SER A 38 -20.30 -9.96 23.78
CA SER A 38 -20.36 -8.50 23.93
C SER A 38 -19.43 -7.92 25.00
N ASP A 39 -19.09 -8.68 26.04
CA ASP A 39 -18.35 -8.14 27.20
C ASP A 39 -16.88 -7.87 26.90
N GLN A 40 -16.28 -8.55 25.93
CA GLN A 40 -14.88 -8.32 25.52
C GLN A 40 -14.75 -7.33 24.36
N GLN A 41 -15.84 -6.99 23.68
CA GLN A 41 -15.82 -6.11 22.50
C GLN A 41 -15.82 -4.61 22.88
N ALA A 42 -16.49 -4.23 23.97
CA ALA A 42 -16.49 -2.85 24.47
C ALA A 42 -15.08 -2.27 24.72
N PRO A 43 -14.16 -2.95 25.45
CA PRO A 43 -12.81 -2.41 25.67
C PRO A 43 -11.98 -2.37 24.38
N LEU A 44 -12.22 -3.26 23.43
CA LEU A 44 -11.51 -3.30 22.15
C LEU A 44 -11.82 -2.05 21.30
N THR A 45 -13.10 -1.70 21.19
CA THR A 45 -13.55 -0.53 20.42
C THR A 45 -12.95 0.75 20.99
N GLN A 46 -12.95 0.90 22.31
CA GLN A 46 -12.37 2.06 23.00
C GLN A 46 -10.85 2.15 22.79
N ASN A 47 -10.14 1.03 22.82
CA ASN A 47 -8.72 0.98 22.51
C ASN A 47 -8.43 1.41 21.06
N ILE A 48 -9.18 0.93 20.08
CA ILE A 48 -8.99 1.30 18.68
C ILE A 48 -9.24 2.81 18.47
N GLU A 49 -10.28 3.36 19.10
CA GLU A 49 -10.58 4.78 19.03
C GLU A 49 -9.47 5.65 19.64
N ALA A 50 -8.96 5.27 20.81
CA ALA A 50 -7.83 5.96 21.45
C ALA A 50 -6.56 5.93 20.58
N GLY A 51 -6.25 4.77 19.98
CA GLY A 51 -5.11 4.63 19.06
C GLY A 51 -5.26 5.49 17.80
N LEU A 52 -6.48 5.59 17.26
CA LEU A 52 -6.79 6.48 16.12
C LEU A 52 -6.57 7.95 16.48
N GLN A 53 -7.07 8.40 17.63
CA GLN A 53 -6.92 9.78 18.09
C GLN A 53 -5.43 10.14 18.29
N GLN A 54 -4.64 9.25 18.87
CA GLN A 54 -3.19 9.46 18.99
C GLN A 54 -2.53 9.59 17.62
N ALA A 55 -2.85 8.71 16.68
CA ALA A 55 -2.26 8.75 15.34
C ALA A 55 -2.64 10.02 14.56
N LEU A 56 -3.81 10.61 14.83
CA LEU A 56 -4.20 11.94 14.33
C LEU A 56 -3.37 13.05 14.99
N GLN A 57 -3.21 13.02 16.33
CA GLN A 57 -2.41 14.00 17.07
C GLN A 57 -0.92 13.98 16.65
N GLU A 58 -0.36 12.80 16.39
CA GLU A 58 1.01 12.63 15.89
C GLU A 58 1.16 13.04 14.41
N GLY A 59 0.08 13.36 13.71
CA GLY A 59 0.07 13.70 12.28
C GLY A 59 0.42 12.52 11.37
N ARG A 60 0.36 11.28 11.88
CA ARG A 60 0.61 10.06 11.08
C ARG A 60 -0.56 9.73 10.17
N ILE A 61 -1.77 10.04 10.64
CA ILE A 61 -3.00 9.92 9.88
C ILE A 61 -3.54 11.33 9.68
N LYS A 62 -3.96 11.65 8.47
CA LYS A 62 -4.68 12.91 8.19
C LYS A 62 -6.17 12.70 8.39
N GLU A 63 -6.85 13.70 8.90
CA GLU A 63 -8.31 13.74 8.89
C GLU A 63 -8.82 13.51 7.46
N GLN A 64 -9.92 12.77 7.34
CA GLN A 64 -10.55 12.41 6.04
C GLN A 64 -9.68 11.58 5.08
N SER A 65 -8.50 11.13 5.50
CA SER A 65 -7.74 10.15 4.70
C SER A 65 -8.53 8.85 4.53
N ALA A 66 -8.26 8.11 3.45
CA ALA A 66 -8.90 6.82 3.19
C ALA A 66 -8.77 5.86 4.39
N LEU A 67 -7.62 5.86 5.05
CA LEU A 67 -7.38 5.06 6.26
C LEU A 67 -8.23 5.53 7.44
N HIS A 68 -8.38 6.83 7.66
CA HIS A 68 -9.27 7.36 8.71
C HIS A 68 -10.74 6.98 8.47
N LEU A 69 -11.21 7.06 7.22
CA LEU A 69 -12.58 6.64 6.84
C LEU A 69 -12.77 5.13 7.04
N ALA A 70 -11.78 4.33 6.66
CA ALA A 70 -11.84 2.88 6.85
C ALA A 70 -11.87 2.49 8.33
N VAL A 71 -11.09 3.15 9.20
CA VAL A 71 -11.14 2.89 10.65
C VAL A 71 -12.49 3.30 11.25
N LYS A 72 -13.09 4.41 10.79
CA LYS A 72 -14.46 4.78 11.20
C LYS A 72 -15.51 3.74 10.78
N ALA A 73 -15.40 3.19 9.57
CA ALA A 73 -16.26 2.10 9.12
C ALA A 73 -16.04 0.82 9.93
N LEU A 74 -14.80 0.51 10.32
CA LEU A 74 -14.49 -0.60 11.20
C LEU A 74 -15.15 -0.44 12.58
N LEU A 75 -15.03 0.74 13.20
CA LEU A 75 -15.65 1.05 14.49
C LEU A 75 -17.19 0.93 14.45
N SER A 76 -17.82 1.36 13.35
CA SER A 76 -19.28 1.21 13.20
C SER A 76 -19.73 -0.24 13.08
N GLN A 77 -18.93 -1.11 12.44
CA GLN A 77 -19.19 -2.55 12.36
C GLN A 77 -18.98 -3.24 13.71
N LEU A 78 -17.91 -2.88 14.44
CA LEU A 78 -17.69 -3.39 15.80
C LEU A 78 -18.83 -2.99 16.75
N ALA A 79 -19.37 -1.77 16.63
CA ALA A 79 -20.53 -1.32 17.40
C ALA A 79 -21.82 -2.10 17.06
N GLN A 80 -21.90 -2.71 15.87
CA GLN A 80 -22.99 -3.62 15.48
C GLN A 80 -22.77 -5.06 15.98
N GLY A 81 -21.69 -5.32 16.72
CA GLY A 81 -21.34 -6.64 17.23
C GLY A 81 -20.60 -7.52 16.24
N ALA A 82 -20.14 -6.99 15.10
CA ALA A 82 -19.30 -7.74 14.17
C ALA A 82 -17.96 -8.12 14.83
N SER A 83 -17.40 -9.28 14.48
CA SER A 83 -16.05 -9.65 14.92
C SER A 83 -15.01 -8.70 14.31
N LEU A 84 -13.83 -8.60 14.93
CA LEU A 84 -12.73 -7.80 14.40
C LEU A 84 -12.37 -8.20 12.96
N GLU A 85 -12.30 -9.50 12.65
CA GLU A 85 -11.95 -9.93 11.29
C GLU A 85 -13.03 -9.52 10.28
N THR A 86 -14.30 -9.72 10.62
CA THR A 86 -15.43 -9.37 9.75
C THR A 86 -15.48 -7.87 9.51
N ALA A 87 -15.31 -7.06 10.57
CA ALA A 87 -15.28 -5.60 10.50
C ALA A 87 -14.08 -5.08 9.69
N ALA A 88 -12.90 -5.68 9.85
CA ALA A 88 -11.70 -5.34 9.10
C ALA A 88 -11.87 -5.65 7.60
N GLN A 89 -12.39 -6.84 7.28
CA GLN A 89 -12.62 -7.23 5.89
C GLN A 89 -13.68 -6.33 5.22
N ALA A 90 -14.78 -6.01 5.92
CA ALA A 90 -15.83 -5.12 5.41
C ALA A 90 -15.34 -3.67 5.18
N SER A 91 -14.39 -3.21 6.00
CA SER A 91 -13.80 -1.87 5.88
C SER A 91 -12.60 -1.82 4.91
N GLY A 92 -12.15 -2.96 4.38
CA GLY A 92 -10.96 -3.03 3.53
C GLY A 92 -9.65 -2.78 4.28
N LEU A 93 -9.65 -2.95 5.61
CA LEU A 93 -8.47 -2.85 6.46
C LEU A 93 -7.86 -4.24 6.71
N PHE A 94 -6.54 -4.29 6.81
CA PHE A 94 -5.85 -5.49 7.28
C PHE A 94 -6.08 -5.64 8.80
N VAL A 95 -6.31 -6.87 9.24
CA VAL A 95 -6.55 -7.21 10.66
C VAL A 95 -5.33 -6.83 11.52
N GLU A 96 -4.12 -6.92 10.97
CA GLU A 96 -2.87 -6.48 11.61
C GLU A 96 -2.88 -4.98 11.93
N VAL A 97 -3.44 -4.14 11.04
CA VAL A 97 -3.50 -2.69 11.27
C VAL A 97 -4.51 -2.38 12.38
N ALA A 98 -5.66 -3.06 12.38
CA ALA A 98 -6.68 -2.89 13.40
C ALA A 98 -6.18 -3.36 14.79
N SER A 99 -5.50 -4.50 14.85
CA SER A 99 -4.89 -5.01 16.09
C SER A 99 -3.75 -4.12 16.59
N GLN A 100 -2.93 -3.57 15.69
CA GLN A 100 -1.88 -2.62 16.07
C GLN A 100 -2.46 -1.33 16.65
N LEU A 101 -3.52 -0.77 16.05
CA LEU A 101 -4.23 0.40 16.61
C LEU A 101 -4.83 0.08 17.99
N ALA A 102 -5.42 -1.10 18.16
CA ALA A 102 -5.92 -1.55 19.46
C ALA A 102 -4.80 -1.66 20.51
N GLN A 103 -3.64 -2.21 20.16
CA GLN A 103 -2.49 -2.30 21.05
C GLN A 103 -1.92 -0.92 21.42
N GLN A 104 -1.86 0.00 20.46
CA GLN A 104 -1.41 1.37 20.69
C GLN A 104 -2.35 2.10 21.66
N GLY A 105 -3.67 2.01 21.45
CA GLY A 105 -4.62 2.63 22.37
C GLY A 105 -4.64 2.00 23.76
N LYS A 106 -4.42 0.69 23.88
CA LYS A 106 -4.29 0.01 25.18
C LYS A 106 -3.12 0.57 26.01
N ALA A 107 -2.03 1.00 25.37
CA ALA A 107 -0.91 1.63 26.06
C ALA A 107 -1.20 3.06 26.55
N LEU A 108 -2.19 3.74 25.95
CA LEU A 108 -2.59 5.09 26.33
C LEU A 108 -3.64 5.14 27.43
N LEU A 109 -4.46 4.09 27.54
CA LEU A 109 -5.41 4.03 28.64
C LEU A 109 -4.60 3.93 29.94
N PRO A 110 -4.66 4.95 30.81
CA PRO A 110 -3.94 4.90 32.07
C PRO A 110 -4.45 3.66 32.79
N MET A 111 -3.55 2.77 33.18
CA MET A 111 -3.88 1.76 34.17
C MET A 111 -4.40 2.51 35.38
N SER A 112 -5.72 2.54 35.53
CA SER A 112 -6.43 3.17 36.63
C SER A 112 -6.15 2.36 37.88
N ALA A 113 -4.97 2.56 38.47
CA ALA A 113 -4.62 2.38 39.87
C ALA A 113 -3.12 2.64 40.06
N GLY A 114 -2.79 3.87 40.47
CA GLY A 114 -1.61 4.11 41.32
C GLY A 114 -0.40 4.74 40.65
N LYS A 115 -0.20 6.03 41.00
CA LYS A 115 1.05 6.81 40.89
C LYS A 115 1.39 7.32 39.49
N SER A 116 0.74 8.42 39.17
CA SER A 116 1.25 9.49 38.31
C SER A 116 2.71 9.83 38.63
N GLN A 117 3.63 9.35 37.81
CA GLN A 117 4.94 9.98 37.68
C GLN A 117 4.84 11.09 36.63
N PRO A 118 5.28 12.33 36.95
CA PRO A 118 5.38 13.39 35.96
C PRO A 118 6.58 13.10 35.06
N VAL A 119 6.32 12.53 33.88
CA VAL A 119 7.37 12.41 32.86
C VAL A 119 7.58 13.79 32.23
N ASN A 120 8.50 14.52 32.83
CA ASN A 120 9.00 15.80 32.38
C ASN A 120 9.91 15.60 31.16
N SER A 121 9.32 15.24 30.01
CA SER A 121 10.04 15.11 28.75
C SER A 121 10.10 16.44 28.03
N LYS A 122 11.01 17.31 28.50
CA LYS A 122 11.67 18.33 27.67
C LYS A 122 12.48 17.60 26.59
N ILE A 123 11.82 17.03 25.58
CA ILE A 123 12.50 16.71 24.33
C ILE A 123 12.47 17.99 23.52
N GLN A 124 13.56 18.76 23.69
CA GLN A 124 13.92 19.80 22.75
C GLN A 124 13.98 19.18 21.36
N GLN A 125 12.93 19.41 20.59
CA GLN A 125 12.94 19.29 19.15
C GLN A 125 13.90 20.37 18.62
N LYS A 126 15.20 20.05 18.65
CA LYS A 126 16.24 20.82 17.97
C LYS A 126 16.05 20.59 16.48
N ASN A 127 15.12 21.34 15.90
CA ASN A 127 15.02 21.57 14.46
C ASN A 127 16.37 22.14 14.00
N LYS A 128 17.24 21.26 13.53
CA LYS A 128 18.35 21.69 12.67
C LYS A 128 17.72 22.06 11.33
N PRO A 129 17.88 23.28 10.82
CA PRO A 129 17.58 23.56 9.43
C PRO A 129 18.51 22.66 8.60
N PHE A 130 17.93 21.74 7.85
CA PHE A 130 18.68 20.96 6.88
C PHE A 130 19.08 21.94 5.77
N GLN A 131 20.27 22.51 5.92
CA GLN A 131 20.84 23.40 4.93
C GLN A 131 20.99 22.62 3.62
N GLN A 132 20.26 23.09 2.62
CA GLN A 132 20.49 22.84 1.21
C GLN A 132 21.88 23.38 0.86
N ALA A 133 22.91 22.55 0.91
CA ALA A 133 24.19 22.85 0.29
C ALA A 133 25.03 21.58 0.22
N VAL A 134 25.01 20.90 -0.94
CA VAL A 134 26.22 20.63 -1.72
C VAL A 134 25.77 20.43 -3.17
N LEU A 135 25.75 21.54 -3.90
CA LEU A 135 25.78 21.56 -5.36
C LEU A 135 27.21 21.21 -5.79
N THR A 136 27.61 19.94 -5.74
CA THR A 136 28.84 19.52 -6.43
C THR A 136 28.50 19.46 -7.90
N GLN A 137 28.95 20.48 -8.63
CA GLN A 137 29.01 20.49 -10.08
C GLN A 137 29.84 19.28 -10.53
N LEU A 138 29.16 18.22 -10.97
CA LEU A 138 29.81 17.18 -11.78
C LEU A 138 30.12 17.79 -13.16
N PRO A 139 31.29 17.47 -13.75
CA PRO A 139 31.67 17.95 -15.06
C PRO A 139 30.62 17.55 -16.09
N ALA A 140 30.15 18.55 -16.83
CA ALA A 140 29.19 18.41 -17.91
C ALA A 140 29.71 17.38 -18.92
N GLN A 141 29.10 16.19 -18.92
CA GLN A 141 29.21 15.26 -20.03
C GLN A 141 28.41 15.83 -21.20
N LYS A 142 29.08 16.73 -21.92
CA LYS A 142 28.61 17.33 -23.16
C LYS A 142 28.71 16.27 -24.24
N GLY A 143 27.57 15.72 -24.64
CA GLY A 143 27.46 14.92 -25.86
C GLY A 143 26.70 13.60 -25.71
N GLN A 144 25.47 13.62 -25.21
CA GLN A 144 24.49 12.60 -25.62
C GLN A 144 23.19 13.29 -26.03
N VAL A 145 22.80 12.94 -27.25
CA VAL A 145 21.67 13.38 -28.05
C VAL A 145 20.43 13.63 -27.20
N MET A 146 19.86 14.83 -27.38
CA MET A 146 18.67 15.36 -26.72
C MET A 146 17.40 14.61 -27.18
N GLY A 147 17.30 13.31 -26.85
CA GLY A 147 16.03 12.61 -26.82
C GLY A 147 15.33 13.00 -25.53
N LYS A 148 14.08 13.51 -25.64
CA LYS A 148 13.18 13.75 -24.49
C LYS A 148 13.40 12.65 -23.45
N PRO A 149 13.71 12.96 -22.17
CA PRO A 149 13.81 11.94 -21.14
C PRO A 149 12.49 11.18 -21.19
N SER A 150 12.54 9.90 -21.56
CA SER A 150 11.34 9.09 -21.65
C SER A 150 10.68 9.20 -20.27
N ALA A 151 9.46 9.73 -20.22
CA ALA A 151 8.71 9.95 -18.98
C ALA A 151 8.57 8.66 -18.12
N ASN A 152 9.03 7.53 -18.65
CA ASN A 152 9.07 6.21 -18.05
C ASN A 152 10.23 5.97 -17.05
N ALA A 153 11.39 6.64 -17.15
CA ALA A 153 12.57 6.24 -16.36
C ALA A 153 12.38 6.45 -14.83
N HIS A 154 11.82 7.59 -14.42
CA HIS A 154 11.51 7.86 -13.02
C HIS A 154 10.37 6.98 -12.50
N THR A 155 9.36 6.72 -13.33
CA THR A 155 8.24 5.83 -13.00
C THR A 155 8.72 4.39 -12.76
N LEU A 156 9.58 3.87 -13.65
CA LEU A 156 10.23 2.56 -13.51
C LEU A 156 11.08 2.51 -12.23
N ALA A 157 11.87 3.54 -11.97
CA ALA A 157 12.70 3.62 -10.77
C ALA A 157 11.85 3.56 -9.48
N ASN A 158 10.73 4.29 -9.44
CA ASN A 158 9.83 4.29 -8.28
C ASN A 158 9.10 2.95 -8.12
N ALA A 159 8.68 2.32 -9.23
CA ALA A 159 8.10 0.98 -9.20
C ALA A 159 9.07 -0.06 -8.66
N LEU A 160 10.34 -0.03 -9.10
CA LEU A 160 11.38 -0.93 -8.59
C LEU A 160 11.61 -0.77 -7.08
N VAL A 161 11.61 0.46 -6.56
CA VAL A 161 11.74 0.69 -5.11
C VAL A 161 10.55 0.10 -4.34
N ARG A 162 9.33 0.25 -4.85
CA ARG A 162 8.12 -0.34 -4.25
C ARG A 162 8.17 -1.87 -4.30
N GLY A 163 8.51 -2.43 -5.46
CA GLY A 163 8.63 -3.88 -5.65
C GLY A 163 9.69 -4.49 -4.74
N LEU A 164 10.84 -3.82 -4.57
CA LEU A 164 11.89 -4.27 -3.66
C LEU A 164 11.41 -4.25 -2.20
N ALA A 165 10.64 -3.24 -1.78
CA ALA A 165 10.07 -3.19 -0.44
C ALA A 165 9.08 -4.34 -0.18
N VAL A 166 8.27 -4.70 -1.19
CA VAL A 166 7.35 -5.84 -1.11
C VAL A 166 8.13 -7.16 -1.03
N ALA A 167 9.12 -7.37 -1.91
CA ALA A 167 9.95 -8.58 -1.92
C ALA A 167 10.75 -8.77 -0.62
N ASN A 168 11.21 -7.66 -0.01
CA ASN A 168 11.85 -7.71 1.30
C ASN A 168 10.87 -8.13 2.41
N ARG A 169 9.61 -7.69 2.34
CA ARG A 169 8.57 -8.05 3.33
C ARG A 169 8.15 -9.51 3.18
N THR A 170 8.13 -10.07 1.97
CA THR A 170 7.79 -11.48 1.73
C THR A 170 8.95 -12.44 1.97
N GLY A 171 10.17 -11.93 2.18
CA GLY A 171 11.37 -12.74 2.35
C GLY A 171 11.94 -13.31 1.05
N GLU A 172 11.44 -12.88 -0.12
CA GLU A 172 12.00 -13.27 -1.42
C GLU A 172 13.40 -12.70 -1.64
N ILE A 173 13.66 -11.49 -1.13
CA ILE A 173 14.96 -10.82 -1.19
C ILE A 173 15.34 -10.40 0.23
N GLY A 174 16.54 -10.76 0.68
CA GLY A 174 17.03 -10.39 1.99
C GLY A 174 17.28 -8.88 2.12
N TYR A 175 17.01 -8.32 3.30
CA TYR A 175 17.42 -6.96 3.60
C TYR A 175 18.97 -6.88 3.59
N ARG A 176 19.53 -6.02 2.71
CA ARG A 176 20.98 -5.87 2.47
C ARG A 176 21.65 -7.04 1.75
N ASP A 177 20.89 -7.87 1.06
CA ASP A 177 21.45 -8.89 0.19
C ASP A 177 22.09 -8.26 -1.07
N ASP A 178 22.99 -8.96 -1.74
CA ASP A 178 23.70 -8.49 -2.95
C ASP A 178 22.69 -8.06 -4.03
N LEU A 179 21.61 -8.82 -4.17
CA LEU A 179 20.53 -8.51 -5.12
C LEU A 179 19.85 -7.18 -4.79
N SER A 180 19.68 -6.85 -3.49
CA SER A 180 19.12 -5.57 -3.07
C SER A 180 20.01 -4.38 -3.47
N PHE A 181 21.34 -4.53 -3.39
CA PHE A 181 22.29 -3.51 -3.83
C PHE A 181 22.32 -3.38 -5.36
N GLN A 182 22.23 -4.48 -6.09
CA GLN A 182 22.16 -4.47 -7.55
C GLN A 182 20.90 -3.73 -8.03
N VAL A 183 19.73 -3.99 -7.43
CA VAL A 183 18.48 -3.27 -7.75
C VAL A 183 18.61 -1.78 -7.44
N GLN A 184 19.21 -1.41 -6.31
CA GLN A 184 19.45 0.00 -5.99
C GLN A 184 20.38 0.69 -7.00
N ASN A 185 21.38 -0.02 -7.53
CA ASN A 185 22.22 0.50 -8.61
C ASN A 185 21.42 0.69 -9.92
N VAL A 186 20.51 -0.23 -10.27
CA VAL A 186 19.60 -0.05 -11.42
C VAL A 186 18.76 1.22 -11.24
N VAL A 187 18.16 1.41 -10.06
CA VAL A 187 17.37 2.62 -9.72
C VAL A 187 18.23 3.88 -9.87
N ARG A 188 19.49 3.85 -9.42
CA ARG A 188 20.42 4.98 -9.56
C ARG A 188 20.71 5.29 -11.03
N TYR A 189 20.90 4.29 -11.88
CA TYR A 189 21.10 4.49 -13.32
C TYR A 189 19.85 5.06 -14.01
N LEU A 190 18.66 4.53 -13.70
CA LEU A 190 17.40 5.03 -14.24
C LEU A 190 17.17 6.51 -13.86
N ARG A 191 17.48 6.89 -12.62
CA ARG A 191 17.39 8.29 -12.16
C ARG A 191 18.38 9.23 -12.85
N ARG A 192 19.45 8.71 -13.43
CA ARG A 192 20.40 9.46 -14.27
C ARG A 192 19.94 9.59 -15.73
N GLY A 193 18.76 9.05 -16.07
CA GLY A 193 18.21 9.08 -17.42
C GLY A 193 18.64 7.92 -18.31
N ASN A 194 19.31 6.90 -17.77
CA ASN A 194 19.66 5.71 -18.54
C ASN A 194 18.41 4.87 -18.85
N THR A 195 18.44 4.13 -19.96
CA THR A 195 17.41 3.14 -20.30
C THR A 195 17.47 1.92 -19.38
N LEU A 196 16.36 1.20 -19.28
CA LEU A 196 16.27 -0.02 -18.47
C LEU A 196 17.23 -1.10 -18.98
N GLU A 197 17.31 -1.34 -20.30
CA GLU A 197 18.30 -2.26 -20.90
C GLU A 197 19.72 -1.96 -20.39
N ARG A 198 20.13 -0.70 -20.48
CA ARG A 198 21.48 -0.28 -20.15
C ARG A 198 21.75 -0.39 -18.65
N ALA A 199 20.77 -0.06 -17.82
CA ALA A 199 20.88 -0.18 -16.37
C ALA A 199 21.04 -1.65 -15.95
N VAL A 200 20.23 -2.56 -16.50
CA VAL A 200 20.28 -4.00 -16.23
C VAL A 200 21.61 -4.61 -16.68
N GLN A 201 22.06 -4.27 -17.89
CA GLN A 201 23.34 -4.72 -18.41
C GLN A 201 24.53 -4.26 -17.54
N SER A 202 24.45 -3.06 -16.97
CA SER A 202 25.50 -2.49 -16.13
C SER A 202 25.60 -3.13 -14.74
N THR A 203 24.48 -3.64 -14.19
CA THR A 203 24.43 -4.22 -12.85
C THR A 203 24.48 -5.74 -12.83
N ARG A 204 24.48 -6.40 -14.00
CA ARG A 204 24.48 -7.86 -14.17
C ARG A 204 23.30 -8.57 -13.49
N ILE A 205 22.22 -7.85 -13.20
CA ILE A 205 21.00 -8.44 -12.66
C ILE A 205 20.22 -9.14 -13.78
N SER A 206 19.53 -10.24 -13.46
CA SER A 206 18.65 -10.88 -14.43
C SER A 206 17.47 -9.97 -14.79
N ARG A 207 17.17 -9.87 -16.09
CA ARG A 207 16.00 -9.13 -16.59
C ARG A 207 14.70 -9.64 -15.93
N GLN A 208 14.58 -10.96 -15.76
CA GLN A 208 13.41 -11.59 -15.15
C GLN A 208 13.16 -11.10 -13.72
N THR A 209 14.22 -10.91 -12.93
CA THR A 209 14.13 -10.38 -11.56
C THR A 209 13.63 -8.93 -11.57
N VAL A 210 14.12 -8.11 -12.49
CA VAL A 210 13.71 -6.71 -12.63
C VAL A 210 12.25 -6.61 -13.06
N ASP A 211 11.83 -7.41 -14.04
CA ASP A 211 10.44 -7.46 -14.49
C ASP A 211 9.50 -7.93 -13.38
N ARG A 212 9.90 -8.94 -12.60
CA ARG A 212 9.16 -9.39 -11.41
C ARG A 212 8.99 -8.27 -10.39
N LEU A 213 10.04 -7.52 -10.09
CA LEU A 213 9.98 -6.38 -9.16
C LEU A 213 9.12 -5.24 -9.71
N LEU A 214 9.13 -5.00 -11.02
CA LEU A 214 8.24 -4.02 -11.64
C LEU A 214 6.77 -4.40 -11.47
N VAL A 215 6.42 -5.68 -11.66
CA VAL A 215 5.07 -6.21 -11.43
C VAL A 215 4.66 -6.05 -9.96
N LEU A 216 5.53 -6.43 -9.01
CA LEU A 216 5.28 -6.23 -7.57
C LEU A 216 5.13 -4.75 -7.20
N GLY A 217 5.86 -3.87 -7.90
CA GLY A 217 5.78 -2.42 -7.75
C GLY A 217 4.55 -1.77 -8.38
N GLY A 218 3.66 -2.56 -9.01
CA GLY A 218 2.46 -2.09 -9.68
C GLY A 218 2.69 -1.46 -11.06
N TYR A 219 3.87 -1.64 -11.65
CA TYR A 219 4.14 -1.19 -13.02
C TYR A 219 3.62 -2.22 -14.02
N ARG A 220 2.63 -1.84 -14.83
CA ARG A 220 2.13 -2.63 -15.96
C ARG A 220 2.58 -1.96 -17.25
N ALA A 221 3.34 -2.69 -18.07
CA ALA A 221 3.71 -2.22 -19.40
C ALA A 221 2.42 -2.02 -20.23
N GLY A 222 2.15 -0.78 -20.65
CA GLY A 222 0.97 -0.44 -21.46
C GLY A 222 -0.02 0.53 -20.81
N GLN A 223 0.30 1.13 -19.65
CA GLN A 223 -0.37 2.33 -19.13
C GLN A 223 0.43 3.60 -19.39
#